data_AF-A0A943MSH9-F1
#
_entry.id   AF-A0A943MSH9-F1
#
_cell.length_a   1.000
_cell.length_b   1.000
_cell.length_c   1.000
_cell.angle_alpha   90.00
_cell.angle_beta   90.00
_cell.angle_gamma   90.00
#
_symmetry.space_group_name_H-M   'P 1'
#
loop_
_entity.id
_entity.type
_entity.pdbx_description
1 polymer ?
#
loop_
_entity_poly.entity_id
_entity_poly.type
_entity_poly.pdbx_seq_one_letter_code
_entity_poly.pdbx_strand_id
1 'polypeptide(L)'
;FSNEIVRTVYTLVKYHDVSITDEDVRIKRWLNRLGEPVFRMLLAVNQADTAAHSPAAALRMEMIEREAVALNRILAEQACFQRKDLAIKGQDLLQLGIPEGPEVGRILQELLDAVLENRCANQYEDLLAVAKQLYSMPSQPKEE
;
A
#
# COMPACT_ATOMS: atom_id res chain seq x y z
N PHE A 1 -27.58 0.12 -9.65
CA PHE A 1 -26.41 0.74 -8.98
C PHE A 1 -25.29 0.92 -10.00
N SER A 2 -24.37 1.87 -9.79
CA SER A 2 -23.23 2.05 -10.68
C SER A 2 -22.20 0.92 -10.50
N ASN A 3 -21.42 0.62 -11.53
CA ASN A 3 -20.34 -0.37 -11.46
C ASN A 3 -19.28 -0.01 -10.39
N GLU A 4 -19.07 1.29 -10.15
CA GLU A 4 -18.19 1.78 -9.09
C GLU A 4 -18.73 1.43 -7.71
N ILE A 5 -20.01 1.70 -7.44
CA ILE A 5 -20.65 1.33 -6.17
C ILE A 5 -20.57 -0.18 -5.94
N VAL A 6 -20.86 -0.99 -6.96
CA VAL A 6 -20.79 -2.45 -6.86
C VAL A 6 -19.37 -2.90 -6.49
N ARG A 7 -18.33 -2.34 -7.12
CA ARG A 7 -16.93 -2.67 -6.80
C ARG A 7 -16.54 -2.25 -5.39
N THR A 8 -16.96 -1.05 -4.96
CA THR A 8 -16.68 -0.56 -3.60
C THR A 8 -17.35 -1.45 -2.57
N VAL A 9 -18.64 -1.73 -2.70
CA VAL A 9 -19.38 -2.61 -1.77
C VAL A 9 -18.78 -4.01 -1.73
N TYR A 10 -18.50 -4.60 -2.89
CA TYR A 10 -17.84 -5.90 -2.98
C TYR A 10 -16.48 -5.90 -2.25
N THR A 11 -15.70 -4.83 -2.39
CA THR A 11 -14.39 -4.69 -1.74
C THR A 11 -14.51 -4.60 -0.23
N LEU A 12 -15.48 -3.81 0.27
CA LEU A 12 -15.75 -3.70 1.70
C LEU A 12 -16.19 -5.04 2.30
N VAL A 13 -17.14 -5.72 1.64
CA VAL A 13 -17.60 -7.06 2.07
C VAL A 13 -16.46 -8.08 2.01
N LYS A 14 -15.60 -8.04 0.98
CA LYS A 14 -14.47 -8.97 0.87
C LYS A 14 -13.46 -8.84 2.01
N TYR A 15 -13.29 -7.64 2.55
CA TYR A 15 -12.19 -7.34 3.49
C TYR A 15 -12.64 -7.00 4.92
N HIS A 16 -13.94 -6.93 5.22
CA HIS A 16 -14.45 -6.50 6.53
C HIS A 16 -13.93 -7.33 7.73
N ASP A 17 -13.67 -8.62 7.52
CA ASP A 17 -13.19 -9.52 8.59
C ASP A 17 -11.65 -9.63 8.64
N VAL A 18 -10.92 -8.86 7.82
CA VAL A 18 -9.46 -8.92 7.83
C VAL A 18 -8.89 -8.08 8.97
N SER A 19 -7.96 -8.66 9.73
CA SER A 19 -7.14 -7.92 10.70
C SER A 19 -6.09 -7.08 9.97
N ILE A 20 -6.19 -5.76 10.12
CA ILE A 20 -5.38 -4.78 9.40
C ILE A 20 -4.06 -4.53 10.15
N THR A 21 -4.12 -4.51 11.49
CA THR A 21 -3.06 -4.12 12.43
C THR A 21 -2.56 -2.68 12.20
N ASP A 22 -2.07 -2.04 13.25
CA ASP A 22 -1.63 -0.64 13.26
C ASP A 22 -0.17 -0.46 12.85
N GLU A 23 0.48 -1.51 12.33
CA GLU A 23 1.84 -1.46 11.80
C GLU A 23 1.92 -0.63 10.51
N ASP A 24 2.90 0.26 10.42
CA ASP A 24 3.03 1.18 9.28
C ASP A 24 3.11 0.48 7.93
N VAL A 25 3.83 -0.64 7.86
CA VAL A 25 3.95 -1.44 6.63
C VAL A 25 2.56 -1.95 6.19
N ARG A 26 1.70 -2.33 7.13
CA ARG A 26 0.36 -2.85 6.85
C ARG A 26 -0.57 -1.73 6.41
N ILE A 27 -0.58 -0.61 7.13
CA ILE A 27 -1.37 0.57 6.77
C ILE A 27 -0.98 1.07 5.38
N LYS A 28 0.32 1.20 5.08
CA LYS A 28 0.80 1.62 3.75
C LYS A 28 0.40 0.63 2.65
N ARG A 29 0.41 -0.69 2.90
CA ARG A 29 -0.08 -1.69 1.94
C ARG A 29 -1.59 -1.60 1.69
N TRP A 30 -2.38 -1.30 2.71
CA TRP A 30 -3.82 -1.08 2.54
C TRP A 30 -4.11 0.21 1.77
N LEU A 31 -3.37 1.29 2.05
CA LEU A 31 -3.41 2.52 1.27
C LEU A 31 -3.02 2.29 -0.20
N ASN A 32 -1.96 1.53 -0.45
CA ASN A 32 -1.56 1.15 -1.80
C ASN A 32 -2.67 0.38 -2.55
N ARG A 33 -3.32 -0.56 -1.85
CA ARG A 33 -4.33 -1.46 -2.44
C ARG A 33 -5.68 -0.79 -2.68
N LEU A 34 -6.18 -0.01 -1.71
CA LEU A 34 -7.55 0.51 -1.71
C LEU A 34 -7.63 2.02 -1.99
N GLY A 35 -6.54 2.74 -1.78
CA GLY A 35 -6.57 4.19 -1.64
C GLY A 35 -7.24 4.62 -0.33
N GLU A 36 -7.02 5.89 0.04
CA GLU A 36 -7.56 6.45 1.29
C GLU A 36 -9.10 6.36 1.40
N PRO A 37 -9.92 6.75 0.41
CA PRO A 37 -11.37 6.82 0.59
C PRO A 37 -11.98 5.45 0.93
N VAL A 38 -11.58 4.41 0.20
CA VAL A 38 -12.11 3.05 0.40
C VAL A 38 -11.55 2.43 1.67
N PHE A 39 -10.30 2.72 2.04
CA PHE A 39 -9.74 2.23 3.30
C PHE A 39 -10.44 2.87 4.51
N ARG A 40 -10.75 4.17 4.48
CA ARG A 40 -11.57 4.81 5.53
C ARG A 40 -12.97 4.17 5.64
N MET A 41 -13.60 3.87 4.51
CA MET A 41 -14.88 3.15 4.50
C MET A 41 -14.75 1.76 5.11
N LEU A 42 -13.65 1.04 4.85
CA LEU A 42 -13.40 -0.28 5.44
C LEU A 42 -13.28 -0.19 6.97
N LEU A 43 -12.53 0.78 7.50
CA LEU A 43 -12.45 1.00 8.95
C LEU A 43 -13.82 1.30 9.56
N ALA A 44 -14.65 2.12 8.88
CA ALA A 44 -16.01 2.42 9.35
C ALA A 44 -16.92 1.19 9.34
N VAL A 45 -16.81 0.31 8.32
CA VAL A 45 -17.54 -0.97 8.29
C VAL A 45 -17.10 -1.87 9.44
N ASN A 46 -15.79 -1.98 9.69
CA ASN A 46 -15.26 -2.78 10.80
C ASN A 46 -15.75 -2.27 12.15
N GLN A 47 -15.81 -0.94 12.34
CA GLN A 47 -16.36 -0.32 13.56
C GLN A 47 -17.84 -0.65 13.73
N ALA A 48 -18.64 -0.50 12.67
CA ALA A 48 -20.07 -0.77 12.70
C ALA A 48 -20.37 -2.25 13.00
N ASP A 49 -19.63 -3.16 12.37
CA ASP A 49 -19.74 -4.60 12.61
C ASP A 49 -19.34 -4.95 14.04
N THR A 50 -18.22 -4.41 14.52
CA THR A 50 -17.74 -4.61 15.91
C THR A 50 -18.76 -4.08 16.93
N ALA A 51 -19.35 -2.91 16.71
CA ALA A 51 -20.34 -2.31 17.60
C ALA A 51 -21.66 -3.10 17.69
N ALA A 52 -21.98 -3.90 16.67
CA ALA A 52 -23.14 -4.78 16.69
C ALA A 52 -22.92 -6.05 17.55
N HIS A 53 -21.67 -6.34 17.95
CA HIS A 53 -21.30 -7.51 18.75
C HIS A 53 -21.20 -7.17 20.26
N SER A 54 -21.17 -8.22 21.10
CA SER A 54 -21.24 -8.18 22.56
C SER A 54 -20.08 -7.39 23.23
N PRO A 55 -20.05 -7.18 24.57
CA PRO A 55 -19.01 -6.41 25.27
C PRO A 55 -17.55 -6.81 25.00
N ALA A 56 -17.29 -8.03 24.50
CA ALA A 56 -15.97 -8.44 23.99
C ALA A 56 -15.48 -7.61 22.78
N ALA A 57 -16.37 -6.84 22.16
CA ALA A 57 -16.10 -5.88 21.09
C ALA A 57 -15.23 -4.69 21.50
N ALA A 58 -15.09 -4.40 22.80
CA ALA A 58 -14.32 -3.23 23.27
C ALA A 58 -12.84 -3.29 22.84
N LEU A 59 -12.18 -4.44 22.99
CA LEU A 59 -10.79 -4.62 22.57
C LEU A 59 -10.62 -4.47 21.05
N ARG A 60 -11.58 -4.99 20.27
CA ARG A 60 -11.54 -4.85 18.81
C ARG A 60 -11.77 -3.39 18.39
N MET A 61 -12.66 -2.67 19.08
CA MET A 61 -12.88 -1.25 18.84
C MET A 61 -11.60 -0.43 19.07
N GLU A 62 -10.90 -0.66 20.18
CA GLU A 62 -9.61 -0.01 20.47
C GLU A 62 -8.55 -0.33 19.40
N MET A 63 -8.53 -1.55 18.85
CA MET A 63 -7.64 -1.88 17.73
C MET A 63 -7.99 -1.08 16.47
N ILE A 64 -9.27 -0.96 16.11
CA ILE A 64 -9.69 -0.22 14.92
C ILE A 64 -9.41 1.29 15.08
N GLU A 65 -9.56 1.83 16.29
CA GLU A 65 -9.17 3.21 16.59
C GLU A 65 -7.65 3.43 16.40
N ARG A 66 -6.81 2.51 16.85
CA ARG A 66 -5.36 2.55 16.60
C ARG A 66 -5.03 2.47 15.11
N GLU A 67 -5.69 1.59 14.36
CA GLU A 67 -5.55 1.50 12.90
C GLU A 67 -5.90 2.84 12.22
N ALA A 68 -6.97 3.53 12.67
CA ALA A 68 -7.36 4.84 12.16
C ALA A 68 -6.36 5.95 12.52
N VAL A 69 -5.80 5.93 13.73
CA VAL A 69 -4.73 6.87 14.15
C VAL A 69 -3.48 6.67 13.30
N ALA A 70 -3.03 5.42 13.10
CA ALA A 70 -1.88 5.09 12.27
C ALA A 70 -2.09 5.54 10.81
N LEU A 71 -3.28 5.31 10.25
CA LEU A 71 -3.66 5.83 8.93
C LEU A 71 -3.51 7.35 8.84
N ASN A 72 -4.08 8.09 9.79
CA ASN A 72 -4.01 9.55 9.77
C ASN A 72 -2.57 10.06 9.91
N ARG A 73 -1.75 9.41 10.73
CA ARG A 73 -0.32 9.73 10.87
C ARG A 73 0.43 9.55 9.55
N ILE A 74 0.27 8.40 8.90
CA ILE A 74 0.94 8.08 7.63
C ILE A 74 0.54 9.06 6.51
N LEU A 75 -0.74 9.44 6.46
CA LEU A 75 -1.22 10.44 5.51
C LEU A 75 -0.64 11.83 5.79
N ALA A 76 -0.54 12.23 7.06
CA ALA A 76 0.04 13.50 7.46
C ALA A 76 1.55 13.59 7.17
N GLU A 77 2.27 12.47 7.33
CA GLU A 77 3.69 12.34 7.00
C GLU A 77 3.96 12.36 5.48
N GLN A 78 2.92 12.38 4.63
CA GLN A 78 3.02 12.26 3.17
C GLN A 78 3.89 11.05 2.76
N ALA A 79 3.73 9.94 3.49
CA ALA A 79 4.51 8.74 3.24
C ALA A 79 4.26 8.19 1.83
N CYS A 80 5.26 7.49 1.28
CA CYS A 80 5.13 6.85 -0.04
C CYS A 80 4.33 5.55 0.06
N PHE A 81 3.19 5.49 -0.63
CA PHE A 81 2.37 4.29 -0.73
C PHE A 81 1.80 4.04 -2.13
N GLN A 82 2.04 4.92 -3.11
CA GLN A 82 1.73 4.70 -4.51
C GLN A 82 2.96 4.97 -5.39
N ARG A 83 2.99 4.39 -6.59
CA ARG A 83 4.10 4.59 -7.54
C ARG A 83 4.33 6.06 -7.88
N LYS A 84 3.28 6.88 -7.86
CA LYS A 84 3.37 8.32 -8.12
C LYS A 84 4.11 9.07 -6.99
N ASP A 85 4.16 8.50 -5.78
CA ASP A 85 4.80 9.09 -4.61
C ASP A 85 6.30 8.74 -4.55
N LEU A 86 6.77 7.83 -5.41
CA LEU A 86 8.20 7.54 -5.55
C LEU A 86 8.97 8.81 -5.94
N ALA A 87 10.11 9.00 -5.28
CA ALA A 87 11.02 10.12 -5.56
C ALA A 87 11.70 10.03 -6.94
N ILE A 88 11.58 8.87 -7.61
CA ILE A 88 12.00 8.67 -9.01
C ILE A 88 10.79 8.39 -9.91
N LYS A 89 10.95 8.65 -11.20
CA LYS A 89 9.99 8.37 -12.27
C LYS A 89 10.61 7.40 -13.28
N GLY A 90 9.78 6.92 -14.22
CA GLY A 90 10.25 6.07 -15.31
C GLY A 90 11.36 6.73 -16.14
N GLN A 91 11.30 8.04 -16.33
CA GLN A 91 12.33 8.79 -17.06
C GLN A 91 13.72 8.69 -16.40
N ASP A 92 13.79 8.66 -15.07
CA ASP A 92 15.07 8.52 -14.35
C ASP A 92 15.67 7.13 -14.60
N LEU A 93 14.81 6.10 -14.66
CA LEU A 93 15.24 4.74 -15.04
C LEU A 93 15.74 4.67 -16.48
N LEU A 94 15.13 5.40 -17.41
CA LEU A 94 15.62 5.50 -18.79
C LEU A 94 17.00 6.17 -18.86
N GLN A 95 17.22 7.24 -18.08
CA GLN A 95 18.51 7.92 -17.99
C GLN A 95 19.60 7.04 -17.37
N LEU A 96 19.22 6.07 -16.52
CA LEU A 96 20.13 5.03 -16.02
C LEU A 96 20.52 3.98 -17.07
N GLY A 97 19.94 4.03 -18.27
CA GLY A 97 20.21 3.07 -19.35
C GLY A 97 19.28 1.86 -19.37
N ILE A 98 18.20 1.88 -18.58
CA ILE A 98 17.16 0.84 -18.64
C ILE A 98 16.29 1.13 -19.87
N PRO A 99 16.13 0.19 -20.81
CA PRO A 99 15.36 0.44 -22.02
C PRO A 99 13.88 0.66 -21.69
N GLU A 100 13.23 1.49 -22.51
CA GLU A 100 11.79 1.68 -22.42
C GLU A 100 11.05 0.36 -22.63
N GLY A 101 10.10 0.06 -21.74
CA GLY A 101 9.35 -1.20 -21.81
C GLY A 101 8.69 -1.58 -20.49
N PRO A 102 8.08 -2.79 -20.43
CA PRO A 102 7.39 -3.29 -19.24
C PRO A 102 8.32 -3.41 -18.01
N GLU A 103 9.63 -3.56 -18.26
CA GLU A 103 10.65 -3.66 -17.23
C GLU A 103 10.74 -2.42 -16.33
N VAL A 104 10.55 -1.21 -16.91
CA VAL A 104 10.48 0.04 -16.15
C VAL A 104 9.31 -0.01 -15.14
N GLY A 105 8.17 -0.53 -15.58
CA GLY A 105 7.00 -0.71 -14.73
C GLY A 105 7.26 -1.71 -13.59
N ARG A 106 7.92 -2.83 -13.91
CA ARG A 106 8.31 -3.87 -12.94
C ARG A 106 9.24 -3.30 -11.87
N ILE A 107 10.30 -2.60 -12.27
CA ILE A 107 11.28 -2.02 -11.35
C ILE A 107 10.63 -0.96 -10.46
N LEU A 108 9.80 -0.07 -11.00
CA LEU A 108 9.07 0.90 -10.19
C LEU A 108 8.13 0.23 -9.18
N GLN A 109 7.54 -0.92 -9.52
CA GLN A 109 6.71 -1.67 -8.57
C GLN A 109 7.56 -2.30 -7.46
N GLU A 110 8.67 -2.95 -7.80
CA GLU A 110 9.60 -3.54 -6.83
C GLU A 110 10.20 -2.49 -5.88
N LEU A 111 10.50 -1.29 -6.40
CA LEU A 111 10.96 -0.17 -5.59
C LEU A 111 9.88 0.31 -4.62
N LEU A 112 8.63 0.42 -5.09
CA LEU A 112 7.52 0.75 -4.21
C LEU A 112 7.36 -0.30 -3.11
N ASP A 113 7.42 -1.58 -3.46
CA ASP A 113 7.32 -2.68 -2.50
C ASP A 113 8.46 -2.62 -1.47
N ALA A 114 9.68 -2.30 -1.90
CA ALA A 114 10.82 -2.09 -1.01
C ALA A 114 10.61 -0.91 -0.05
N VAL A 115 10.05 0.20 -0.52
CA VAL A 115 9.71 1.37 0.32
C VAL A 115 8.58 1.07 1.30
N LEU A 116 7.55 0.36 0.84
CA LEU A 116 6.42 -0.07 1.67
C LEU A 116 6.91 -0.95 2.84
N GLU A 117 7.85 -1.84 2.56
CA GLU A 117 8.46 -2.78 3.52
C GLU A 117 9.62 -2.19 4.33
N ASN A 118 9.89 -0.89 4.20
CA ASN A 118 11.02 -0.20 4.86
C ASN A 118 12.40 -0.81 4.52
N ARG A 119 12.53 -1.53 3.40
CA ARG A 119 13.81 -2.05 2.88
C ARG A 119 14.63 -0.97 2.17
N CYS A 120 13.98 0.10 1.73
CA CYS A 120 14.61 1.23 1.04
C CYS A 120 13.92 2.54 1.45
N ALA A 121 14.70 3.62 1.60
CA ALA A 121 14.14 4.94 1.80
C ALA A 121 13.60 5.51 0.48
N ASN A 122 12.53 6.29 0.53
CA ASN A 122 11.99 6.98 -0.64
C ASN A 122 12.83 8.22 -1.00
N GLN A 123 14.11 8.03 -1.24
CA GLN A 123 15.05 9.07 -1.64
C GLN A 123 15.62 8.76 -3.01
N TYR A 124 15.86 9.80 -3.79
CA TYR A 124 16.28 9.67 -5.18
C TYR A 124 17.51 8.76 -5.34
N GLU A 125 18.57 9.01 -4.56
CA GLU A 125 19.83 8.25 -4.64
C GLU A 125 19.67 6.79 -4.21
N ASP A 126 18.97 6.54 -3.11
CA ASP A 126 18.71 5.20 -2.57
C ASP A 126 17.92 4.35 -3.58
N LEU A 127 16.87 4.95 -4.17
CA LEU A 127 16.03 4.27 -5.16
C LEU A 127 16.80 3.97 -6.45
N LEU A 128 17.66 4.88 -6.92
CA LEU A 128 18.50 4.60 -8.10
C LEU A 128 19.50 3.47 -7.84
N ALA A 129 20.07 3.40 -6.63
CA ALA A 129 21.00 2.33 -6.26
C ALA A 129 20.30 0.97 -6.29
N VAL A 130 19.11 0.88 -5.69
CA VAL A 130 18.29 -0.35 -5.70
C VAL A 130 17.82 -0.68 -7.13
N ALA A 131 17.44 0.32 -7.92
CA ALA A 131 17.01 0.12 -9.31
C ALA A 131 18.12 -0.53 -10.17
N LYS A 132 19.37 -0.06 -10.02
CA LYS A 132 20.54 -0.64 -10.70
C LYS A 132 20.75 -2.10 -10.29
N GLN A 133 20.61 -2.42 -9.01
CA GLN A 133 20.72 -3.80 -8.52
C GLN A 133 19.63 -4.69 -9.09
N LEU A 134 18.37 -4.23 -9.09
CA LEU A 134 17.22 -4.95 -9.64
C LEU A 134 17.32 -5.20 -11.15
N TYR A 135 17.94 -4.29 -11.89
CA TYR A 135 18.18 -4.45 -13.33
C TYR A 135 19.38 -5.36 -13.63
N SER A 136 20.41 -5.32 -12.79
CA SER A 136 21.63 -6.14 -12.98
C SER A 136 21.44 -7.60 -12.56
N MET A 137 20.39 -7.92 -11.79
CA MET A 137 19.99 -9.29 -11.51
C MET A 137 19.07 -9.79 -12.64
N PRO A 138 19.43 -10.83 -13.40
CA PRO A 138 18.49 -11.45 -14.32
C PRO A 138 17.31 -11.99 -13.52
N SER A 139 16.10 -11.56 -13.90
CA SER A 139 14.85 -12.00 -13.32
C SER A 139 14.75 -13.53 -13.42
N GLN A 140 14.85 -14.23 -12.29
CA GLN A 140 14.45 -15.64 -12.25
C GLN A 140 12.94 -15.70 -12.52
N PRO A 141 12.47 -16.57 -13.43
CA PRO A 141 11.04 -16.75 -13.64
C PRO A 141 10.39 -17.21 -12.34
N LYS A 142 9.29 -16.55 -11.95
CA LYS A 142 8.40 -17.04 -10.89
C LYS A 142 7.75 -18.31 -11.43
N GLU A 143 8.15 -19.47 -10.92
CA GLU A 143 7.46 -20.74 -11.15
C GLU A 143 5.99 -20.61 -10.69
N GLU A 144 5.08 -21.09 -11.53
CA GLU A 144 3.61 -21.08 -11.39
C GLU A 144 3.10 -21.89 -10.19
#